data_AF-A0A2I0VJ78-F1
#
_entry.id   AF-A0A2I0VJ78-F1
#
_cell.length_a   1.000
_cell.length_b   1.000
_cell.length_c   1.000
_cell.angle_alpha   90.00
_cell.angle_beta   90.00
_cell.angle_gamma   90.00
#
_symmetry.space_group_name_H-M   'P 1'
#
loop_
_entity.id
_entity.type
_entity.pdbx_description
1 polymer ?
#
loop_
_entity_poly.entity_id
_entity_poly.type
_entity_poly.pdbx_seq_one_letter_code
_entity_poly.pdbx_strand_id
1 'polypeptide(L)' 'MQLLAAITGSQKISVPMTIVVSGIAKMFVGELVETGRIVMRERKESGPIRPCHIREACRRLKLEGKVPRRSVRRLFR' A
#
# COMPACT_ATOMS: atom_id res chain seq x y z
N MET A 1 -9.80 11.51 0.29
CA MET A 1 -9.74 12.45 1.44
C MET A 1 -10.82 12.24 2.47
N GLN A 2 -12.03 11.81 2.08
CA GLN A 2 -13.09 11.41 3.03
C GLN A 2 -12.60 10.38 4.06
N LEU A 3 -11.74 9.44 3.67
CA LEU A 3 -11.12 8.48 4.59
C LEU A 3 -10.29 9.14 5.69
N LEU A 4 -9.50 10.19 5.38
CA LEU A 4 -8.71 10.89 6.39
C LEU A 4 -9.60 11.61 7.40
N ALA A 5 -10.65 12.30 6.91
CA ALA A 5 -11.62 12.96 7.78
C ALA A 5 -12.37 11.96 8.67
N ALA A 6 -12.71 10.77 8.14
CA ALA A 6 -13.35 9.70 8.89
C ALA A 6 -12.46 9.12 10.00
N ILE A 7 -11.14 9.00 9.75
CA ILE A 7 -10.20 8.44 10.73
C ILE A 7 -9.84 9.45 11.82
N THR A 8 -9.66 10.73 11.48
CA THR A 8 -9.25 11.76 12.44
C THR A 8 -10.41 12.37 13.22
N GLY A 9 -11.66 12.08 12.84
CA GLY A 9 -12.86 12.67 13.43
C GLY A 9 -12.99 14.19 13.20
N SER A 10 -12.07 14.76 12.41
CA SER A 10 -12.00 16.19 12.16
C SER A 10 -12.60 16.51 10.80
N GLN A 11 -13.66 17.31 10.78
CA GLN A 11 -14.32 17.71 9.53
C GLN A 11 -13.45 18.63 8.66
N LYS A 12 -12.41 19.25 9.24
CA LYS A 12 -11.49 20.15 8.54
C LYS A 12 -10.10 19.50 8.43
N ILE A 13 -9.88 18.74 7.35
CA ILE A 13 -8.54 18.33 6.93
C ILE A 13 -7.94 19.45 6.08
N SER A 14 -6.72 19.89 6.38
CA SER A 14 -6.06 20.93 5.58
C SER A 14 -5.64 20.41 4.20
N VAL A 15 -5.64 21.31 3.20
CA VAL A 15 -5.20 20.97 1.83
C VAL A 15 -3.73 20.51 1.80
N PRO A 16 -2.78 21.12 2.51
CA PRO A 16 -1.41 20.61 2.56
C PRO A 16 -1.30 19.18 3.10
N MET A 17 -2.08 18.84 4.14
CA MET A 17 -2.11 17.48 4.69
C MET A 17 -2.59 16.47 3.64
N THR A 18 -3.63 16.83 2.90
CA THR A 18 -4.18 16.05 1.78
C THR A 18 -3.14 15.79 0.69
N ILE A 19 -2.33 16.80 0.34
CA ILE A 19 -1.27 16.67 -0.67
C ILE A 19 -0.20 15.68 -0.19
N VAL A 20 0.27 15.83 1.05
CA VAL A 20 1.31 14.96 1.62
C VAL A 20 0.85 13.50 1.66
N VAL A 21 -0.37 13.23 2.16
CA VAL A 21 -0.87 11.85 2.23
C VAL A 21 -1.05 11.24 0.84
N SER A 22 -1.51 12.04 -0.13
CA SER A 22 -1.59 11.59 -1.53
C SER A 22 -0.22 11.25 -2.11
N GLY A 23 0.80 12.05 -1.79
CA GLY A 23 2.18 11.81 -2.19
C GLY A 23 2.72 10.50 -1.63
N ILE A 24 2.57 10.28 -0.31
CA ILE A 24 2.97 9.04 0.35
C ILE A 24 2.25 7.83 -0.25
N ALA A 25 0.93 7.94 -0.45
CA ALA A 25 0.14 6.88 -1.07
C ALA A 25 0.62 6.57 -2.50
N LYS A 26 0.94 7.59 -3.30
CA LYS A 26 1.45 7.42 -4.66
C LYS A 26 2.78 6.68 -4.69
N MET A 27 3.73 7.05 -3.82
CA MET A 27 5.02 6.38 -3.72
C MET A 27 4.83 4.89 -3.35
N PHE A 28 3.98 4.62 -2.36
CA PHE A 28 3.69 3.25 -1.93
C PHE A 28 3.05 2.40 -3.03
N VAL A 29 2.02 2.94 -3.72
CA VAL A 29 1.36 2.22 -4.82
C VAL A 29 2.33 1.99 -5.98
N GLY A 30 3.21 2.95 -6.28
CA GLY A 30 4.25 2.79 -7.30
C GLY A 30 5.17 1.60 -7.02
N GLU A 31 5.72 1.52 -5.81
CA GLU A 31 6.61 0.42 -5.43
C GLU A 31 5.88 -0.95 -5.37
N LEU A 32 4.63 -0.96 -4.92
CA LEU A 32 3.78 -2.14 -4.90
C LEU A 32 3.53 -2.68 -6.32
N VAL A 33 3.21 -1.81 -7.27
CA VAL A 33 2.95 -2.17 -8.67
C VAL A 33 4.23 -2.63 -9.37
N GLU A 34 5.35 -1.95 -9.15
CA GLU A 34 6.65 -2.34 -9.71
C GLU A 34 7.06 -3.73 -9.23
N THR A 35 6.96 -3.98 -7.91
CA THR A 35 7.22 -5.30 -7.35
C THR A 35 6.24 -6.35 -7.89
N GLY A 36 4.98 -5.98 -8.11
CA GLY A 36 3.99 -6.84 -8.77
C GLY A 36 4.40 -7.23 -10.19
N ARG A 37 5.02 -6.32 -10.96
CA ARG A 37 5.57 -6.61 -12.28
C ARG A 37 6.81 -7.49 -12.24
N ILE A 38 7.66 -7.33 -11.22
CA ILE A 38 8.78 -8.24 -10.98
C ILE A 38 8.28 -9.67 -10.74
N VAL A 39 7.25 -9.85 -9.89
CA VAL A 39 6.63 -11.16 -9.64
C VAL A 39 6.10 -11.80 -10.93
N MET A 40 5.47 -11.02 -11.81
CA MET A 40 5.00 -11.53 -13.11
C MET A 40 6.15 -12.01 -13.99
N ARG A 41 7.23 -11.22 -14.08
CA ARG A 41 8.41 -11.53 -14.88
C ARG A 41 9.07 -12.82 -14.41
N GLU A 42 9.25 -12.98 -13.10
CA GLU A 42 9.82 -14.19 -12.49
C GLU A 42 8.98 -15.44 -12.78
N ARG A 43 7.65 -15.29 -12.86
CA ARG A 43 6.71 -16.36 -13.18
C ARG A 43 6.49 -16.57 -14.68
N LYS A 44 7.13 -15.76 -15.53
CA LYS A 44 6.95 -15.75 -16.99
C LYS A 44 5.50 -15.50 -17.41
N GLU A 45 4.78 -14.68 -16.64
CA GLU A 45 3.39 -14.32 -16.88
C GLU A 45 3.30 -12.96 -17.59
N SER A 46 2.38 -12.84 -18.56
CA SER A 46 2.14 -11.62 -19.33
C SER A 46 0.70 -11.14 -19.18
N GLY A 47 0.41 -9.92 -19.64
CA GLY A 47 -0.91 -9.30 -19.55
C GLY A 47 -1.11 -8.41 -18.31
N PRO A 48 -2.36 -8.18 -17.89
CA PRO A 48 -2.68 -7.33 -16.74
C PRO A 48 -2.15 -7.92 -15.41
N ILE A 49 -1.85 -7.03 -14.45
CA ILE A 49 -1.48 -7.47 -13.11
C ILE A 49 -2.71 -8.09 -12.43
N ARG A 50 -2.58 -9.35 -11.99
CA ARG A 50 -3.64 -10.09 -11.29
C ARG A 50 -3.51 -9.93 -9.78
N PRO A 51 -4.59 -10.17 -9.01
CA PRO A 51 -4.57 -10.06 -7.55
C PRO A 51 -3.48 -10.91 -6.87
N CYS A 52 -3.11 -12.07 -7.42
CA CYS A 52 -2.03 -12.90 -6.87
C CYS A 52 -0.67 -12.20 -6.91
N HIS A 53 -0.37 -11.40 -7.95
CA HIS A 53 0.91 -10.69 -8.07
C HIS A 53 0.98 -9.55 -7.05
N ILE A 54 -0.12 -8.82 -6.85
CA ILE A 54 -0.20 -7.75 -5.84
C ILE A 54 -0.07 -8.29 -4.42
N ARG A 55 -0.72 -9.43 -4.11
CA ARG A 55 -0.59 -10.08 -2.80
C ARG A 55 0.85 -10.52 -2.53
N GLU A 56 1.50 -11.10 -3.53
CA GLU A 56 2.90 -11.52 -3.41
C GLU A 56 3.85 -10.32 -3.27
N ALA A 57 3.64 -9.26 -4.05
CA ALA A 57 4.37 -8.01 -3.89
C ALA A 57 4.21 -7.41 -2.50
N CYS A 58 2.97 -7.37 -1.98
CA CYS A 58 2.69 -6.91 -0.62
C CYS A 58 3.38 -7.78 0.44
N ARG A 59 3.46 -9.11 0.22
CA ARG A 59 4.19 -10.03 1.10
C ARG A 59 5.69 -9.71 1.11
N ARG A 60 6.32 -9.50 -0.07
CA ARG A 60 7.74 -9.16 -0.20
C ARG A 60 8.07 -7.82 0.47
N LEU A 61 7.31 -6.77 0.18
CA LEU A 61 7.53 -5.45 0.78
C LEU A 61 7.39 -5.45 2.30
N LYS A 62 6.51 -6.29 2.87
CA LYS A 62 6.42 -6.48 4.33
C LYS A 62 7.65 -7.15 4.91
N LEU A 63 8.21 -8.15 4.21
CA LEU A 63 9.43 -8.84 4.63
C LEU A 63 10.66 -7.93 4.54
N GLU A 64 10.73 -7.09 3.51
CA GLU A 64 11.76 -6.05 3.34
C GLU A 64 11.63 -4.90 4.36
N GLY A 65 10.56 -4.85 5.16
CA GLY A 65 10.33 -3.80 6.15
C GLY A 65 9.89 -2.46 5.56
N LYS A 66 9.56 -2.40 4.27
CA LYS A 66 9.12 -1.19 3.57
C LYS A 66 7.65 -0.84 3.79
N VAL A 67 6.88 -1.77 4.37
CA VAL A 67 5.50 -1.54 4.79
C VAL A 67 5.46 -1.36 6.30
N PRO A 68 4.75 -0.33 6.82
CA PRO A 68 4.54 -0.16 8.25
C PRO A 68 4.01 -1.45 8.88
N ARG A 69 4.73 -1.96 9.89
CA ARG A 69 4.30 -3.13 10.64
C ARG A 69 3.12 -2.75 11.52
N ARG A 70 2.13 -3.63 11.61
CA ARG A 70 1.05 -3.47 12.58
C ARG A 70 1.67 -3.48 13.99
N SER A 71 1.57 -2.36 14.70
CA SER A 71 2.06 -2.21 16.07
C SER A 71 1.19 -2.97 17.08
N VAL A 72 -0.09 -3.19 16.77
CA VAL A 72 -1.03 -3.85 17.67
C VAL A 72 -1.10 -5.35 17.36
N ARG A 73 -0.78 -6.18 18.35
CA ARG A 73 -0.98 -7.64 18.29
C ARG A 73 -2.48 -7.90 18.16
N ARG A 74 -2.88 -8.84 17.30
CA ARG A 74 -4.29 -9.28 17.27
C ARG A 74 -4.63 -9.81 18.66
N LEU A 75 -5.61 -9.19 19.31
CA LEU A 75 -6.12 -9.61 20.62
C LEU A 75 -6.74 -11.02 20.54
N PHE A 76 -7.20 -11.45 19.35
CA PHE A 76 -7.76 -12.79 19.12
C PHE A 76 -7.31 -13.39 17.79
N ARG A 77 -7.14 -14.72 17.77
CA ARG A 77 -6.59 -15.53 16.67
C ARG A 77 -7.69 -16.07 15.77
#